data_AF-A0A2V9ATR0-F1
#
_entry.id   AF-A0A2V9ATR0-F1
#
_cell.length_a   1.000
_cell.length_b   1.000
_cell.length_c   1.000
_cell.angle_alpha   90.00
_cell.angle_beta   90.00
_cell.angle_gamma   90.00
#
_symmetry.space_group_name_H-M   'P 1'
#
loop_
_entity.id
_entity.type
_entity.pdbx_description
1 polymer ?
#
loop_
_entity_poly.entity_id
_entity_poly.type
_entity_poly.pdbx_seq_one_letter_code
_entity_poly.pdbx_strand_id
1 'polypeptide(L)' 'MRPLTSTCFVPSSLQIYYMKGYGAVEIGVHRFHHPGHEDTEAVGEAKFIHLWQYKDGAWKITRVISFDHRQAGR' A
#
# COMPACT_ATOMS: atom_id res chain seq x y z
N MET A 1 2.11 18.80 -11.15
CA MET A 1 3.15 18.32 -10.20
C MET A 1 3.34 16.83 -10.43
N ARG A 2 4.56 16.36 -10.70
CA ARG A 2 4.87 14.92 -10.73
C ARG A 2 5.23 14.48 -9.30
N PRO A 3 4.72 13.34 -8.79
CA PRO A 3 5.09 12.86 -7.47
C PRO A 3 6.59 12.56 -7.40
N LEU A 4 7.22 12.89 -6.27
CA LEU A 4 8.66 12.75 -6.05
C LEU A 4 9.09 11.30 -5.77
N THR A 5 8.17 10.33 -5.81
CA THR A 5 8.44 8.93 -5.47
C THR A 5 7.43 8.02 -6.17
N SER A 6 7.91 6.91 -6.74
CA SER A 6 7.06 5.84 -7.28
C SER A 6 6.88 4.75 -6.22
N THR A 7 5.65 4.26 -6.06
CA THR A 7 5.32 3.20 -5.10
C THR A 7 5.06 1.89 -5.83
N CYS A 8 5.84 0.86 -5.48
CA CYS A 8 5.70 -0.49 -6.02
C CYS A 8 5.22 -1.45 -4.93
N PHE A 9 4.36 -2.40 -5.30
CA PHE A 9 3.85 -3.44 -4.40
C PHE A 9 4.87 -4.58 -4.27
N VAL A 10 5.13 -5.08 -3.06
CA VAL A 10 6.01 -6.23 -2.84
C VAL A 10 5.21 -7.54 -3.00
N PRO A 11 5.50 -8.39 -4.01
CA PRO A 11 4.80 -9.65 -4.21
C PRO A 11 4.77 -10.50 -2.93
N SER A 12 3.68 -11.24 -2.70
CA SER A 12 3.40 -12.06 -1.49
C SER A 12 3.15 -11.30 -0.18
N SER A 13 3.32 -9.97 -0.12
CA SER A 13 3.00 -9.20 1.09
C SER A 13 1.50 -8.89 1.26
N LEU A 14 0.70 -8.99 0.19
CA LEU A 14 -0.71 -8.64 0.20
C LEU A 14 -1.54 -9.66 0.95
N GLN A 15 -2.29 -9.18 1.92
CA GLN A 15 -3.29 -9.95 2.64
C GLN A 15 -4.62 -9.21 2.60
N ILE A 16 -5.69 -9.93 2.25
CA ILE A 16 -7.05 -9.38 2.17
C ILE A 16 -7.94 -10.20 3.09
N TYR A 17 -8.64 -9.52 4.00
CA TYR A 17 -9.54 -10.13 4.95
C TYR A 17 -10.95 -9.58 4.76
N TYR A 18 -11.92 -10.47 4.53
CA TYR A 18 -13.32 -10.10 4.44
C TYR A 18 -13.89 -9.72 5.82
N MET A 19 -14.66 -8.63 5.86
CA MET A 19 -15.39 -8.15 7.03
C MET A 19 -16.89 -8.27 6.77
N LYS A 20 -17.52 -9.28 7.36
CA LYS A 20 -18.96 -9.54 7.21
C LYS A 20 -19.78 -8.29 7.54
N GLY A 21 -20.61 -7.88 6.58
CA GLY A 21 -21.52 -6.74 6.73
C GLY A 21 -20.90 -5.35 6.54
N TYR A 22 -19.60 -5.26 6.18
CA TYR A 22 -18.95 -3.97 5.94
C TYR A 22 -18.15 -3.93 4.63
N GLY A 23 -17.22 -4.87 4.43
CA GLY A 23 -16.28 -4.79 3.32
C GLY A 23 -15.04 -5.66 3.53
N ALA A 24 -13.84 -5.08 3.41
CA ALA A 24 -12.58 -5.82 3.56
C ALA A 24 -11.45 -4.94 4.13
N VAL A 25 -10.50 -5.58 4.80
CA VAL A 25 -9.20 -4.98 5.15
C VAL A 25 -8.16 -5.52 4.19
N GLU A 26 -7.44 -4.63 3.53
CA GLU A 26 -6.28 -4.95 2.70
C GLU A 26 -5.03 -4.45 3.44
N ILE A 27 -4.04 -5.31 3.58
CA ILE A 27 -2.78 -5.02 4.28
C ILE A 27 -1.63 -5.45 3.36
N GLY A 28 -0.56 -4.67 3.30
CA GLY A 28 0.62 -5.05 2.56
C GLY A 28 1.80 -4.13 2.82
N VAL A 29 2.82 -4.23 1.97
CA VAL A 29 4.01 -3.39 1.99
C VAL A 29 4.14 -2.65 0.66
N HIS A 30 4.33 -1.33 0.77
CA HIS A 30 4.76 -0.46 -0.30
C HIS A 30 6.29 -0.35 -0.27
N ARG A 31 6.92 -0.44 -1.43
CA ARG A 31 8.32 -0.13 -1.65
C ARG A 31 8.44 1.17 -2.45
N PHE A 32 9.32 2.05 -2.02
CA PHE A 32 9.51 3.38 -2.58
C PHE A 32 10.78 3.43 -3.44
N HIS A 33 10.70 4.05 -4.62
CA HIS A 33 11.81 4.23 -5.56
C HIS A 33 12.00 5.70 -5.94
N HIS A 34 13.25 6.08 -6.25
CA HIS A 34 13.52 7.39 -6.86
C HIS A 34 12.92 7.45 -8.27
N PRO A 35 12.31 8.58 -8.67
CA PRO A 35 11.81 8.76 -10.02
C PRO A 35 12.95 8.58 -11.04
N GLY A 36 12.73 7.73 -12.05
CA GLY A 36 13.70 7.50 -13.14
C GLY A 36 14.78 6.44 -12.85
N HIS A 37 14.76 5.82 -11.67
CA HIS A 37 15.54 4.61 -11.38
C HIS A 37 14.59 3.40 -11.34
N GLU A 38 15.00 2.30 -11.97
CA GLU A 38 14.27 1.01 -11.89
C GLU A 38 14.39 0.38 -10.49
N ASP A 39 13.66 -0.73 -10.28
CA ASP A 39 13.46 -1.48 -9.03
C ASP A 39 14.74 -1.88 -8.26
N THR A 40 15.93 -1.61 -8.78
CA THR A 40 17.23 -2.00 -8.21
C THR A 40 17.67 -1.14 -7.03
N GLU A 41 17.17 0.09 -6.89
CA GLU A 41 17.56 1.03 -5.83
C GLU A 41 16.32 1.49 -5.05
N ALA A 42 15.71 0.55 -4.30
CA ALA A 42 14.68 0.91 -3.35
C ALA A 42 15.25 1.90 -2.32
N VAL A 43 14.48 2.89 -1.92
CA VAL A 43 14.89 3.89 -0.91
C VAL A 43 14.15 3.76 0.40
N GLY A 44 13.07 2.99 0.41
CA GLY A 44 12.37 2.66 1.65
C GLY A 44 11.20 1.72 1.44
N GLU A 45 10.65 1.29 2.56
CA GLU A 45 9.44 0.49 2.63
C GLU A 45 8.49 1.07 3.69
N ALA A 46 7.19 0.88 3.50
CA ALA A 46 6.20 1.13 4.53
C ALA A 46 5.09 0.09 4.45
N LYS A 47 4.57 -0.30 5.61
CA LYS A 47 3.35 -1.09 5.67
C LYS A 47 2.15 -0.19 5.41
N PHE A 48 1.08 -0.77 4.89
CA PHE A 48 -0.18 -0.07 4.70
C PHE A 48 -1.38 -0.89 5.16
N ILE A 49 -2.46 -0.17 5.50
CA ILE A 49 -3.81 -0.71 5.67
C ILE A 49 -4.76 0.11 4.80
N HIS A 50 -5.52 -0.55 3.94
CA HIS A 50 -6.69 0.04 3.30
C HIS A 50 -7.96 -0.59 3.87
N LEU A 51 -8.87 0.27 4.34
CA LEU A 51 -10.21 -0.16 4.74
C LEU A 51 -11.18 0.05 3.59
N TRP A 52 -11.58 -1.04 2.97
CA TRP A 52 -12.56 -1.08 1.90
C TRP A 52 -13.97 -1.25 2.47
N GLN A 53 -14.89 -0.42 2.02
CA GLN A 53 -16.31 -0.55 2.31
C GLN A 53 -17.04 -0.93 1.01
N TYR A 54 -17.91 -1.93 1.09
CA TYR A 54 -18.86 -2.24 0.03
C TYR A 54 -20.22 -1.70 0.41
N LYS A 55 -20.70 -0.70 -0.34
CA LYS A 55 -21.99 -0.06 -0.11
C LYS A 55 -22.63 0.32 -1.42
N ASP A 56 -23.94 0.08 -1.54
CA ASP A 56 -24.75 0.46 -2.71
C ASP A 56 -24.18 -0.08 -4.04
N GLY A 57 -23.67 -1.32 -4.01
CA GLY A 57 -23.09 -1.97 -5.19
C GLY A 57 -21.67 -1.53 -5.55
N ALA A 58 -21.02 -0.70 -4.72
CA ALA A 58 -19.71 -0.13 -5.02
C ALA A 58 -18.71 -0.33 -3.89
N TRP A 59 -17.45 -0.58 -4.27
CA TRP A 59 -16.31 -0.58 -3.36
C TRP A 59 -15.70 0.81 -3.25
N LYS A 60 -15.45 1.27 -2.02
CA LYS A 60 -14.76 2.53 -1.74
C LYS A 60 -13.72 2.32 -0.65
N ILE A 61 -12.53 2.88 -0.83
CA ILE A 61 -11.56 3.02 0.26
C ILE A 61 -12.08 4.11 1.20
N THR A 62 -12.26 3.77 2.46
CA THR A 62 -12.73 4.70 3.50
C THR A 62 -11.58 5.21 4.36
N ARG A 63 -10.50 4.45 4.49
CA ARG A 63 -9.28 4.83 5.20
C ARG A 63 -8.05 4.26 4.50
N VAL A 64 -7.00 5.07 4.48
CA VAL A 64 -5.65 4.70 4.05
C VAL A 64 -4.72 5.02 5.20
N ILE A 65 -4.00 4.02 5.69
CA ILE A 65 -3.01 4.17 6.76
C ILE A 65 -1.68 3.67 6.20
N SER A 66 -0.64 4.49 6.30
CA SER A 66 0.74 4.10 6.02
C SER A 66 1.54 4.21 7.31
N PHE A 67 2.31 3.17 7.64
CA PHE A 67 2.99 3.04 8.92
C PHE A 67 4.26 2.19 8.81
N ASP A 68 5.08 2.18 9.87
CA ASP A 68 6.35 1.43 9.93
C ASP A 68 7.27 1.76 8.74
N HIS A 69 7.51 3.06 8.52
CA HIS A 69 8.39 3.55 7.46
C HIS A 69 9.85 3.21 7.77
N ARG A 70 10.51 2.54 6.83
CA ARG A 70 11.91 2.10 6.93
C ARG A 70 12.69 2.56 5.72
N GLN A 71 13.96 2.89 5.91
CA GLN A 71 14.88 3.10 4.79
C GLN A 71 15.34 1.75 4.24
N ALA A 72 15.58 1.67 2.93
CA ALA A 72 16.20 0.50 2.35
C ALA A 72 17.70 0.48 2.71
N GLY A 73 18.20 -0.65 3.23
CA GLY A 73 19.63 -0.86 3.47
C GLY A 73 20.14 -0.66 4.91
N ARG A 74 19.30 -0.76 5.95
CA ARG A 74 19.77 -0.83 7.34
C ARG A 74 18.99 -1.84 8.19
#